data_AF-A0A7X2KI19-F1
#
_entry.id   AF-A0A7X2KI19-F1
#
_cell.length_a   1.000
_cell.length_b   1.000
_cell.length_c   1.000
_cell.angle_alpha   90.00
_cell.angle_beta   90.00
_cell.angle_gamma   90.00
#
_symmetry.space_group_name_H-M   'P 1'
#
loop_
_entity.id
_entity.type
_entity.pdbx_description
1 polymer ?
#
loop_
_entity_poly.entity_id
_entity_poly.type
_entity_poly.pdbx_seq_one_letter_code
_entity_poly.pdbx_strand_id
1 'polypeptide(L)'
;VNHDLMIKYLQQYIDDPWTLRLIRKFLTSGVLDHGLFAKSEKGTPQGGPLSPLLANIYLNELDKELTRRGHHFVRYADDCNIYVKSQRAGERVMRSITHFLEKRLKVKVNPDKTKVGSPLRLKFLGFSLGVDHNGAYARPA
;
A
#
# COMPACT_ATOMS: atom_id res chain seq x y z
N VAL A 1 -7.81 6.64 -1.04
CA VAL A 1 -7.70 6.54 0.44
C VAL A 1 -8.99 7.04 1.06
N ASN A 2 -9.61 6.28 1.96
CA ASN A 2 -10.82 6.71 2.68
C ASN A 2 -10.41 7.53 3.92
N HIS A 3 -10.89 8.78 4.03
CA HIS A 3 -10.48 9.69 5.09
C HIS A 3 -10.96 9.25 6.48
N ASP A 4 -12.15 8.67 6.60
CA ASP A 4 -12.68 8.24 7.90
C ASP A 4 -11.91 7.04 8.45
N LEU A 5 -11.56 6.09 7.58
CA LEU A 5 -10.68 4.99 7.94
C LEU A 5 -9.29 5.48 8.35
N MET A 6 -8.72 6.45 7.63
CA MET A 6 -7.43 7.06 7.99
C MET A 6 -7.46 7.66 9.40
N ILE A 7 -8.46 8.49 9.68
CA ILE A 7 -8.61 9.12 11.00
C ILE A 7 -8.83 8.07 12.08
N LYS A 8 -9.61 7.02 11.81
CA LYS A 8 -9.80 5.88 12.73
C LYS A 8 -8.47 5.16 13.04
N TYR A 9 -7.57 5.00 12.07
CA TYR A 9 -6.27 4.39 12.31
C TYR A 9 -5.34 5.29 13.10
N LEU A 10 -5.33 6.60 12.81
CA LEU A 10 -4.54 7.59 13.56
C LEU A 10 -4.98 7.70 15.02
N GLN A 11 -6.28 7.60 15.29
CA GLN A 11 -6.84 7.60 16.65
C GLN A 11 -6.35 6.45 17.54
N GLN A 12 -5.76 5.40 16.98
CA GLN A 12 -5.15 4.32 17.78
C GLN A 12 -3.81 4.72 18.41
N TYR A 13 -3.20 5.82 17.93
CA TYR A 13 -1.86 6.26 18.30
C TYR A 13 -1.80 7.74 18.71
N ILE A 14 -2.82 8.54 18.38
CA ILE A 14 -2.87 9.98 18.66
C ILE A 14 -4.16 10.26 19.43
N ASP A 15 -4.02 10.63 20.70
CA ASP A 15 -5.15 10.99 21.56
C ASP A 15 -5.59 12.47 21.40
N ASP A 16 -4.70 13.34 20.89
CA ASP A 16 -5.01 14.76 20.74
C ASP A 16 -6.05 15.04 19.63
N PRO A 17 -7.25 15.54 19.98
CA PRO A 17 -8.29 15.82 19.00
C PRO A 17 -7.94 16.98 18.06
N TRP A 18 -7.07 17.92 18.46
CA TRP A 18 -6.68 19.06 17.62
C TRP A 18 -5.78 18.62 16.47
N THR A 19 -4.77 17.80 16.75
CA THR A 19 -3.92 17.18 15.75
C THR A 19 -4.74 16.39 14.74
N LEU A 20 -5.67 15.54 15.21
CA LEU A 20 -6.54 14.76 14.32
C LEU A 20 -7.43 15.65 13.44
N ARG A 21 -7.98 16.74 13.99
CA ARG A 21 -8.76 17.72 13.23
C ARG A 21 -7.92 18.41 12.17
N LEU A 22 -6.68 18.76 12.49
CA LEU A 22 -5.76 19.41 11.55
C LEU A 22 -5.40 18.45 10.40
N ILE A 23 -5.07 17.20 10.69
CA ILE A 23 -4.80 16.17 9.67
C ILE A 23 -6.03 15.96 8.79
N ARG A 24 -7.24 15.88 9.37
CA ARG A 24 -8.49 15.78 8.58
C ARG A 24 -8.66 16.98 7.65
N LYS A 25 -8.38 18.20 8.12
CA LYS A 25 -8.42 19.40 7.27
C LYS A 25 -7.45 19.28 6.09
N PHE A 26 -6.21 18.84 6.32
CA PHE A 26 -5.23 18.61 5.25
C PHE A 26 -5.68 17.53 4.26
N LEU A 27 -6.35 16.47 4.71
CA LEU A 27 -6.89 15.44 3.81
C LEU A 27 -8.03 16.00 2.93
N THR A 28 -8.86 16.87 3.49
CA THR A 28 -10.05 17.44 2.82
C THR A 28 -9.76 18.69 1.99
N SER A 29 -8.60 19.34 2.17
CA SER A 29 -8.27 20.65 1.58
C SER A 29 -8.08 20.61 0.06
N GLY A 30 -8.37 19.49 -0.59
CA GLY A 30 -8.32 19.36 -2.04
C GLY A 30 -6.92 19.06 -2.55
N VAL A 31 -6.86 18.66 -3.82
CA VAL A 31 -5.63 18.64 -4.61
C VAL A 31 -5.82 19.75 -5.65
N LEU A 32 -4.81 20.60 -5.85
CA LEU A 32 -4.84 21.56 -6.94
C LEU A 32 -4.62 20.77 -8.25
N ASP A 33 -5.70 20.48 -8.96
CA ASP A 33 -5.65 19.80 -10.25
C ASP A 33 -5.98 20.82 -11.35
N HIS A 34 -5.01 21.11 -12.22
CA HIS A 34 -5.14 22.02 -13.36
C HIS A 34 -5.76 23.41 -13.07
N GLY A 35 -5.49 24.00 -11.90
CA GLY A 35 -5.90 25.38 -11.57
C GLY A 35 -7.33 25.53 -11.03
N LEU A 36 -8.06 24.43 -10.81
CA LEU A 36 -9.37 24.44 -10.18
C LEU A 36 -9.31 23.75 -8.80
N PHE A 37 -9.81 24.44 -7.77
CA PHE A 37 -9.94 23.87 -6.42
C PHE A 37 -11.08 22.85 -6.39
N ALA A 38 -10.75 21.56 -6.47
CA ALA A 38 -11.70 20.49 -6.20
C ALA A 38 -11.56 20.02 -4.75
N LYS A 39 -12.66 20.05 -3.98
CA LYS A 39 -12.71 19.36 -2.68
C LYS A 39 -12.42 17.88 -2.91
N SER A 40 -11.44 17.33 -2.18
CA SER A 40 -11.08 15.92 -2.31
C SER A 40 -11.98 15.09 -1.40
N GLU A 41 -12.91 14.33 -1.98
CA GLU A 41 -13.74 13.37 -1.22
C GLU A 41 -12.97 12.09 -0.87
N LYS A 42 -11.91 11.75 -1.62
CA LYS A 42 -11.06 10.57 -1.42
C LYS A 42 -9.63 10.85 -1.92
N GLY A 43 -8.63 10.30 -1.21
CA GLY A 43 -7.21 10.48 -1.55
C GLY A 43 -6.46 11.30 -0.50
N THR A 44 -5.17 11.53 -0.70
CA THR A 44 -4.38 12.51 0.08
C THR A 44 -3.81 13.51 -0.91
N PRO A 45 -3.65 14.81 -0.59
CA PRO A 45 -3.05 15.77 -1.52
C PRO A 45 -1.68 15.28 -2.00
N GLN A 46 -1.55 14.97 -3.30
CA GLN A 46 -0.25 14.61 -3.88
C GLN A 46 0.62 15.88 -3.90
N GLY A 47 1.75 15.85 -3.19
CA GLY A 47 2.67 16.99 -3.05
C GLY A 47 2.77 17.57 -1.63
N GLY A 48 1.88 17.20 -0.70
CA GLY A 48 2.06 17.52 0.71
C GLY A 48 3.13 16.63 1.35
N PRO A 49 4.08 17.17 2.15
CA PRO A 49 5.13 16.36 2.80
C PRO A 49 4.58 15.27 3.73
N LEU A 50 3.34 15.43 4.19
CA LEU A 50 2.64 14.48 5.08
C LEU A 50 2.05 13.26 4.34
N SER A 51 1.76 13.38 3.05
CA SER A 51 1.03 12.36 2.28
C SER A 51 1.74 11.00 2.21
N PRO A 52 3.07 10.91 2.00
CA PRO A 52 3.78 9.63 2.03
C PRO A 52 3.66 8.91 3.37
N LEU A 53 3.72 9.64 4.49
CA LEU A 53 3.57 9.08 5.83
C LEU A 53 2.15 8.55 6.05
N LEU A 54 1.13 9.33 5.67
CA LEU A 54 -0.27 8.91 5.81
C LEU A 54 -0.55 7.66 4.98
N ALA A 55 -0.03 7.58 3.75
CA ALA A 55 -0.16 6.36 2.93
C ALA A 55 0.42 5.13 3.63
N ASN A 56 1.58 5.25 4.27
CA ASN A 56 2.19 4.17 5.04
C ASN A 56 1.38 3.79 6.29
N ILE A 57 0.83 4.76 7.03
CA ILE A 57 -0.03 4.48 8.19
C ILE A 57 -1.28 3.71 7.75
N TYR A 58 -1.88 4.09 6.63
CA TYR A 58 -3.05 3.40 6.09
C TYR A 58 -2.76 1.97 5.64
N LEU A 59 -1.63 1.77 4.96
CA LEU A 59 -1.19 0.46 4.48
C LEU A 59 -0.54 -0.41 5.56
N ASN A 60 -0.24 0.14 6.74
CA ASN A 60 0.21 -0.66 7.89
C ASN A 60 -0.82 -1.73 8.29
N GLU A 61 -2.11 -1.50 8.02
CA GLU A 61 -3.16 -2.50 8.25
C GLU A 61 -3.04 -3.72 7.30
N LEU A 62 -2.52 -3.51 6.08
CA LEU A 62 -2.15 -4.62 5.19
C LEU A 62 -0.98 -5.39 5.79
N ASP A 63 0.05 -4.70 6.29
CA ASP A 63 1.24 -5.31 6.88
C ASP A 63 0.89 -6.16 8.11
N LYS A 64 0.03 -5.62 9.00
CA LYS A 64 -0.51 -6.35 10.15
C LYS A 64 -1.26 -7.60 9.71
N GLU A 65 -2.09 -7.51 8.69
CA GLU A 65 -2.87 -8.66 8.19
C GLU A 65 -1.98 -9.73 7.55
N LEU A 66 -0.96 -9.33 6.78
CA LEU A 66 0.01 -10.25 6.19
C LEU A 66 0.85 -10.95 7.27
N THR A 67 1.31 -10.18 8.26
CA THR A 67 2.06 -10.70 9.41
C THR A 67 1.22 -11.69 10.22
N ARG A 68 -0.04 -11.34 10.53
CA ARG A 68 -0.99 -12.21 11.24
C ARG A 68 -1.23 -13.54 10.51
N ARG A 69 -1.17 -13.53 9.17
CA ARG A 69 -1.31 -14.73 8.32
C ARG A 69 0.00 -15.52 8.15
N GLY A 70 1.12 -15.03 8.70
CA GLY A 70 2.43 -15.66 8.58
C GLY A 70 3.03 -15.57 7.17
N HIS A 71 2.70 -14.54 6.40
CA HIS A 71 3.28 -14.33 5.07
C HIS A 71 4.63 -13.63 5.14
N HIS A 72 5.54 -14.00 4.24
CA HIS A 72 6.77 -13.26 3.99
C HIS A 72 6.51 -12.24 2.88
N PHE A 73 6.77 -10.96 3.13
CA PHE A 73 6.47 -9.89 2.20
C PHE A 73 7.45 -8.72 2.34
N VAL A 74 7.52 -7.90 1.30
CA VAL A 74 8.23 -6.63 1.28
C VAL A 74 7.29 -5.59 0.68
N ARG A 75 7.19 -4.43 1.31
CA ARG A 75 6.38 -3.30 0.82
C ARG A 75 7.21 -2.03 0.79
N TYR A 76 7.11 -1.30 -0.32
CA TYR A 76 7.68 0.03 -0.49
C TYR A 76 6.60 0.96 -1.01
N ALA A 77 6.18 1.92 -0.18
CA ALA A 77 4.99 2.73 -0.44
C ALA A 77 3.78 1.83 -0.79
N ASP A 78 3.24 1.96 -2.00
CA ASP A 78 2.12 1.17 -2.53
C ASP A 78 2.52 -0.14 -3.22
N ASP A 79 3.79 -0.29 -3.63
CA ASP A 79 4.30 -1.51 -4.25
C ASP A 79 4.59 -2.57 -3.18
N CYS A 80 3.88 -3.70 -3.25
CA CYS A 80 3.99 -4.79 -2.28
C CYS A 80 4.17 -6.15 -2.97
N ASN A 81 5.20 -6.89 -2.55
CA ASN A 81 5.45 -8.25 -2.98
C ASN A 81 5.20 -9.23 -1.84
N ILE A 82 4.47 -10.33 -2.12
CA ILE A 82 4.24 -11.42 -1.17
C ILE A 82 4.86 -12.69 -1.73
N TYR A 83 5.76 -13.31 -0.96
CA TYR A 83 6.52 -14.48 -1.38
C TYR A 83 5.85 -15.76 -0.89
N VAL A 84 5.67 -16.72 -1.81
CA VAL A 84 4.97 -17.98 -1.58
C VAL A 84 5.70 -19.13 -2.27
N LYS A 85 5.44 -20.36 -1.82
CA LYS A 85 6.14 -21.57 -2.31
C LYS A 85 5.58 -22.14 -3.63
N SER A 86 4.40 -21.70 -4.08
CA SER A 86 3.80 -22.22 -5.32
C SER A 86 2.89 -21.20 -5.99
N GLN A 87 2.71 -21.35 -7.30
CA GLN A 87 1.81 -20.51 -8.10
C GLN A 87 0.36 -20.57 -7.59
N ARG A 88 -0.15 -21.78 -7.30
CA ARG A 88 -1.50 -21.96 -6.72
C ARG A 88 -1.66 -21.22 -5.40
N ALA A 89 -0.63 -21.22 -4.54
CA ALA A 89 -0.66 -20.44 -3.31
C ALA A 89 -0.66 -18.93 -3.60
N GLY A 90 0.12 -18.48 -4.59
CA GLY A 90 0.16 -17.09 -5.03
C GLY A 90 -1.19 -16.59 -5.51
N GLU A 91 -1.87 -17.34 -6.37
CA GLU A 91 -3.21 -16.98 -6.87
C GLU A 91 -4.24 -16.93 -5.74
N ARG A 92 -4.18 -17.88 -4.79
CA ARG A 92 -5.05 -17.89 -3.61
C ARG A 92 -4.82 -16.66 -2.73
N VAL A 93 -3.56 -16.33 -2.44
CA VAL A 93 -3.19 -15.17 -1.62
C VAL A 93 -3.59 -13.88 -2.33
N MET A 94 -3.29 -13.75 -3.63
CA MET A 94 -3.67 -12.59 -4.45
C MET A 94 -5.17 -12.32 -4.36
N ARG A 95 -6.03 -13.31 -4.61
CA ARG A 95 -7.48 -13.14 -4.48
C ARG A 95 -7.91 -12.69 -3.08
N SER A 96 -7.34 -13.30 -2.05
CA SER A 96 -7.71 -13.00 -0.65
C SER A 96 -7.26 -11.60 -0.22
N ILE A 97 -6.06 -11.18 -0.61
CA ILE A 97 -5.50 -9.87 -0.27
C ILE A 97 -6.17 -8.75 -1.09
N THR A 98 -6.46 -8.98 -2.37
CA THR A 98 -7.27 -8.05 -3.17
C THR A 98 -8.63 -7.83 -2.52
N HIS A 99 -9.30 -8.90 -2.08
CA HIS A 99 -10.56 -8.78 -1.37
C HIS A 99 -10.43 -7.98 -0.06
N PHE A 100 -9.37 -8.22 0.72
CA PHE A 100 -9.09 -7.44 1.94
C PHE A 100 -8.89 -5.95 1.63
N LEU A 101 -8.05 -5.62 0.65
CA LEU A 101 -7.77 -4.24 0.23
C LEU A 101 -9.04 -3.51 -0.21
N GLU A 102 -9.85 -4.14 -1.05
CA GLU A 102 -11.06 -3.51 -1.58
C GLU A 102 -12.18 -3.42 -0.55
N LYS A 103 -12.41 -4.47 0.25
CA LYS A 103 -13.55 -4.51 1.17
C LYS A 103 -13.27 -3.84 2.50
N ARG A 104 -12.08 -4.05 3.08
CA ARG A 104 -11.70 -3.52 4.40
C ARG A 104 -11.04 -2.16 4.28
N LEU A 105 -10.03 -2.05 3.44
CA LEU A 105 -9.27 -0.82 3.27
C LEU A 105 -9.86 0.12 2.20
N LYS A 106 -10.88 -0.29 1.44
CA LYS A 106 -11.53 0.54 0.41
C LYS A 106 -10.50 1.12 -0.59
N VAL A 107 -9.45 0.37 -0.89
CA VAL A 107 -8.42 0.70 -1.88
C VAL A 107 -8.70 -0.11 -3.14
N LYS A 108 -8.62 0.54 -4.31
CA LYS A 108 -8.74 -0.13 -5.60
C LYS A 108 -7.38 -0.71 -5.98
N VAL A 109 -7.36 -2.01 -6.28
CA VAL A 109 -6.16 -2.68 -6.80
C VAL A 109 -6.11 -2.48 -8.31
N ASN A 110 -4.92 -2.27 -8.87
CA ASN A 110 -4.72 -2.19 -10.31
C ASN A 110 -4.49 -3.62 -10.86
N PRO A 111 -5.46 -4.21 -11.60
CA PRO A 111 -5.34 -5.59 -12.08
C PRO A 111 -4.22 -5.76 -13.10
N ASP A 112 -3.90 -4.72 -13.89
CA ASP A 112 -2.87 -4.78 -14.93
C ASP A 112 -1.46 -4.82 -14.34
N LYS A 113 -1.28 -4.17 -13.19
CA LYS A 113 -0.02 -4.19 -12.44
C LYS A 113 0.12 -5.41 -11.53
N THR A 114 -1.00 -6.03 -11.13
CA THR A 114 -1.02 -7.11 -10.15
C THR A 114 -0.88 -8.47 -10.83
N LYS A 115 0.17 -9.22 -10.52
CA LYS A 115 0.44 -10.51 -11.15
C LYS A 115 1.09 -11.50 -10.20
N VAL A 116 0.80 -12.78 -10.42
CA VAL A 116 1.54 -13.89 -9.81
C VAL A 116 2.58 -14.34 -10.83
N GLY A 117 3.84 -14.41 -10.42
CA GLY A 117 4.92 -14.79 -11.32
C GLY A 117 6.21 -15.10 -10.60
N SER A 118 7.19 -15.58 -11.35
CA SER A 118 8.51 -15.90 -10.80
C SER A 118 9.24 -14.62 -10.41
N PRO A 119 9.82 -14.54 -9.19
CA PRO A 119 10.64 -13.40 -8.77
C PRO A 119 11.85 -13.14 -9.69
N LEU A 120 12.25 -14.14 -10.48
CA LEU A 120 13.33 -14.02 -11.45
C LEU A 120 12.93 -13.24 -12.71
N ARG A 121 11.63 -13.10 -12.97
CA ARG A 121 11.08 -12.40 -14.15
C ARG A 121 10.35 -11.11 -13.80
N LEU A 122 9.88 -10.99 -12.55
CA LEU A 122 9.15 -9.83 -12.09
C LEU A 122 10.11 -8.74 -11.63
N LYS A 123 9.81 -7.50 -12.04
CA LYS A 123 10.56 -6.30 -11.63
C LYS A 123 9.94 -5.73 -10.35
N PHE A 124 10.79 -5.27 -9.43
CA PHE A 124 10.42 -4.55 -8.22
C PHE A 124 11.46 -3.47 -7.94
N LEU A 125 11.04 -2.21 -7.86
CA LEU A 125 11.91 -1.05 -7.61
C LEU A 125 13.11 -0.94 -8.58
N GLY A 126 12.94 -1.34 -9.84
CA GLY A 126 14.00 -1.33 -10.86
C GLY A 126 14.94 -2.54 -10.84
N PHE A 127 14.69 -3.52 -9.97
CA PHE A 127 15.48 -4.75 -9.86
C PHE A 127 14.63 -5.99 -10.13
N SER A 128 15.27 -7.06 -10.59
CA SER A 128 14.74 -8.43 -10.59
C SER A 128 15.61 -9.28 -9.68
N LEU A 129 15.16 -10.48 -9.33
CA LEU A 129 16.03 -11.43 -8.64
C LEU A 129 16.81 -12.30 -9.64
N GLY A 130 18.05 -12.62 -9.28
CA GLY A 130 18.91 -13.63 -9.89
C GLY A 130 19.22 -14.72 -8.87
N VAL A 131 19.62 -15.89 -9.35
CA VAL A 131 20.09 -16.99 -8.49
C VAL A 131 21.38 -17.53 -9.08
N ASP A 132 22.38 -17.69 -8.24
CA ASP A 132 23.64 -18.35 -8.56
C ASP A 132 23.94 -19.47 -7.54
N HIS A 133 25.15 -20.00 -7.58
CA HIS A 133 25.60 -21.06 -6.65
C HIS A 133 25.73 -20.58 -5.19
N ASN A 134 25.81 -19.28 -4.94
CA ASN A 134 25.93 -18.67 -3.61
C ASN A 134 24.58 -18.17 -3.06
N GLY A 135 23.52 -18.17 -3.87
CA GLY A 135 22.17 -17.86 -3.43
C GLY A 135 21.45 -16.88 -4.35
N ALA A 136 20.53 -16.10 -3.78
CA ALA A 136 19.77 -15.10 -4.53
C ALA A 136 20.44 -13.72 -4.45
N TYR A 137 20.49 -13.00 -5.57
CA TYR A 137 21.03 -11.64 -5.66
C TYR A 137 20.11 -10.72 -6.45
N ALA A 138 20.22 -9.41 -6.24
CA ALA A 138 19.47 -8.42 -7.02
C ALA A 138 20.19 -8.13 -8.35
N ARG A 139 19.47 -8.19 -9.47
CA ARG A 139 19.96 -7.82 -10.80
C ARG A 139 19.19 -6.61 -11.34
N PRO A 140 19.85 -5.61 -11.94
CA PRO A 140 19.16 -4.51 -12.62
C PRO A 140 18.20 -5.06 -13.68
N ALA A 141 17.02 -4.45 -13.80
CA ALA A 141 15.91 -4.98 -14.61
C ALA A 141 15.61 -4.19 -15.88
#